data_AF-R5AG52-F1
#
_entry.id   AF-R5AG52-F1
#
_cell.length_a   1.000
_cell.length_b   1.000
_cell.length_c   1.000
_cell.angle_alpha   90.00
_cell.angle_beta   90.00
_cell.angle_gamma   90.00
#
_symmetry.space_group_name_H-M   'P 1'
#
loop_
_entity.id
_entity.type
_entity.pdbx_description
1 polymer ?
#
loop_
_entity_poly.entity_id
_entity_poly.type
_entity_poly.pdbx_seq_one_letter_code
_entity_poly.pdbx_strand_id
1 'polypeptide(L)'
;MTGTELLEQLLELLEGQMAGVEFRRAWAPGWGSRLLEKPVVSGQVASHRRSGATTETEMRLSVFGPEASQREETVSAVEEAVRVNCPGCGELSREEEQVDSVTKLPFLPLKLVFSSGSDVGVQGLTVILGGKSYTAAGATVSVSLSGEELVSVGEEVPFGVRNSQTQYQVELEGIDTTGLEGLAVFTAQVGSKVYTGCRWKKLDLQGGKATFLAANCEEKEDGQ
;
A
#
# COMPACT_ATOMS: atom_id res chain seq x y z
N MET A 1 3.75 -10.46 7.36
CA MET A 1 2.49 -10.98 6.80
C MET A 1 2.71 -11.58 5.41
N THR A 2 2.06 -12.69 5.05
CA THR A 2 2.09 -13.30 3.71
C THR A 2 1.01 -12.69 2.79
N GLY A 3 1.17 -12.81 1.47
CA GLY A 3 0.12 -12.38 0.54
C GLY A 3 -1.22 -13.09 0.75
N THR A 4 -1.20 -14.34 1.20
CA THR A 4 -2.43 -15.11 1.48
C THR A 4 -3.13 -14.63 2.75
N GLU A 5 -2.38 -14.34 3.82
CA GLU A 5 -2.94 -13.73 5.05
C GLU A 5 -3.60 -12.38 4.75
N LEU A 6 -2.96 -11.54 3.92
CA LEU A 6 -3.53 -10.27 3.51
C LEU A 6 -4.83 -10.45 2.71
N LEU A 7 -4.89 -11.47 1.86
CA LEU A 7 -6.08 -11.77 1.07
C LEU A 7 -7.23 -12.22 1.97
N GLU A 8 -6.94 -13.03 2.98
CA GLU A 8 -7.92 -13.47 3.99
C GLU A 8 -8.51 -12.28 4.73
N GLN A 9 -7.65 -11.39 5.26
CA GLN A 9 -8.09 -10.17 5.93
C GLN A 9 -8.93 -9.27 5.03
N LEU A 10 -8.56 -9.13 3.75
CA LEU A 10 -9.33 -8.35 2.78
C LEU A 10 -10.72 -8.94 2.53
N LEU A 11 -10.82 -10.25 2.34
CA LEU A 11 -12.10 -10.91 2.11
C LEU A 11 -13.01 -10.84 3.33
N GLU A 12 -12.46 -11.05 4.54
CA GLU A 12 -13.20 -10.91 5.80
C GLU A 12 -13.71 -9.48 6.02
N LEU A 13 -12.87 -8.48 5.70
CA LEU A 13 -13.26 -7.07 5.76
C LEU A 13 -14.44 -6.80 4.83
N LEU A 14 -14.37 -7.24 3.57
CA LEU A 14 -15.42 -6.99 2.58
C LEU A 14 -16.71 -7.75 2.90
N GLU A 15 -16.62 -8.98 3.39
CA GLU A 15 -17.76 -9.76 3.84
C GLU A 15 -18.52 -9.06 4.98
N GLY A 16 -17.80 -8.43 5.91
CA GLY A 16 -18.41 -7.62 6.97
C GLY A 16 -19.13 -6.36 6.49
N GLN A 17 -18.80 -5.84 5.30
CA GLN A 17 -19.39 -4.61 4.74
C GLN A 17 -20.55 -4.89 3.77
N MET A 18 -20.58 -6.06 3.12
CA MET A 18 -21.43 -6.30 1.96
C MET A 18 -22.35 -7.51 2.16
N ALA A 19 -23.55 -7.25 2.68
CA ALA A 19 -24.58 -8.28 2.83
C ALA A 19 -25.08 -8.78 1.47
N GLY A 20 -25.30 -10.09 1.34
CA GLY A 20 -25.86 -10.70 0.13
C GLY A 20 -24.83 -10.98 -0.98
N VAL A 21 -23.57 -10.62 -0.78
CA VAL A 21 -22.45 -10.99 -1.67
C VAL A 21 -21.65 -12.11 -1.02
N GLU A 22 -21.21 -13.08 -1.80
CA GLU A 22 -20.36 -14.16 -1.30
C GLU A 22 -18.90 -13.91 -1.63
N PHE A 23 -18.06 -13.91 -0.60
CA PHE A 23 -16.61 -13.75 -0.74
C PHE A 23 -15.92 -15.10 -0.61
N ARG A 24 -15.01 -15.41 -1.53
CA ARG A 24 -14.25 -16.66 -1.49
C ARG A 24 -12.89 -16.53 -2.17
N ARG A 25 -12.02 -17.52 -1.94
CA ARG A 25 -10.77 -17.66 -2.70
C ARG A 25 -11.06 -18.27 -4.08
N ALA A 26 -10.27 -17.90 -5.08
CA ALA A 26 -10.42 -18.40 -6.46
C ALA A 26 -10.35 -19.93 -6.61
N TRP A 27 -9.69 -20.62 -5.68
CA TRP A 27 -9.52 -22.07 -5.69
C TRP A 27 -10.29 -22.76 -4.55
N ALA A 28 -11.29 -22.09 -3.96
CA ALA A 28 -12.09 -22.67 -2.90
C ALA A 28 -12.95 -23.85 -3.42
N PRO A 29 -13.22 -24.87 -2.58
CA PRO A 29 -14.16 -25.94 -2.93
C PRO A 29 -15.51 -25.39 -3.40
N GLY A 30 -16.07 -25.97 -4.46
CA GLY A 30 -17.34 -25.51 -5.06
C GLY A 30 -17.20 -24.45 -6.17
N TRP A 31 -15.98 -24.05 -6.52
CA TRP A 31 -15.72 -23.25 -7.73
C TRP A 31 -16.10 -24.05 -8.99
N GLY A 32 -16.82 -23.43 -9.94
CA GLY A 32 -17.22 -24.08 -11.20
C GLY A 32 -18.72 -24.28 -11.42
N SER A 33 -19.59 -23.91 -10.47
CA SER A 33 -21.04 -23.85 -10.74
C SER A 33 -21.34 -22.71 -11.73
N ARG A 34 -22.09 -23.01 -12.79
CA ARG A 34 -22.55 -22.01 -13.77
C ARG A 34 -23.77 -21.23 -13.31
N LEU A 35 -24.45 -21.68 -12.26
CA LEU A 35 -25.65 -21.04 -11.73
C LEU A 35 -25.25 -20.27 -10.48
N LEU A 36 -25.23 -18.94 -10.60
CA LEU A 36 -25.05 -18.02 -9.49
C LEU A 36 -26.43 -17.61 -8.98
N GLU A 37 -26.71 -17.86 -7.71
CA GLU A 37 -27.94 -17.39 -7.06
C GLU A 37 -27.80 -15.96 -6.52
N LYS A 38 -26.56 -15.51 -6.31
CA LYS A 38 -26.19 -14.19 -5.80
C LYS A 38 -24.81 -13.76 -6.35
N PRO A 39 -24.42 -12.49 -6.24
CA PRO A 39 -23.08 -12.05 -6.62
C PRO A 39 -21.99 -12.76 -5.82
N VAL A 40 -20.88 -13.05 -6.50
CA VAL A 40 -19.73 -13.74 -5.91
C VAL A 40 -18.48 -12.93 -6.22
N VAL A 41 -17.69 -12.63 -5.19
CA VAL A 41 -16.38 -12.00 -5.33
C VAL A 41 -15.31 -13.02 -4.99
N SER A 42 -14.45 -13.26 -5.96
CA SER A 42 -13.39 -14.25 -5.87
C SER A 42 -12.03 -13.60 -5.82
N GLY A 43 -11.28 -13.85 -4.74
CA GLY A 43 -9.98 -13.24 -4.52
C GLY A 43 -8.81 -14.20 -4.75
N GLN A 44 -7.71 -13.67 -5.30
CA GLN A 44 -6.44 -14.37 -5.40
C GLN A 44 -5.24 -13.41 -5.33
N VAL A 45 -4.10 -13.94 -4.89
CA VAL A 45 -2.80 -13.25 -4.98
C VAL A 45 -2.25 -13.47 -6.39
N ALA A 46 -2.15 -12.40 -7.17
CA ALA A 46 -1.61 -12.44 -8.52
C ALA A 46 -0.08 -12.41 -8.51
N SER A 47 0.51 -11.59 -7.63
CA SER A 47 1.95 -11.61 -7.40
C SER A 47 2.29 -11.15 -5.99
N HIS A 48 3.43 -11.63 -5.48
CA HIS A 48 3.99 -11.21 -4.21
C HIS A 48 5.51 -11.11 -4.38
N ARG A 49 6.05 -9.90 -4.32
CA ARG A 49 7.46 -9.62 -4.59
C ARG A 49 8.08 -8.94 -3.38
N ARG A 50 9.24 -9.42 -2.95
CA ARG A 50 10.05 -8.78 -1.92
C ARG A 50 11.33 -8.25 -2.55
N SER A 51 11.61 -6.97 -2.35
CA SER A 51 12.83 -6.30 -2.80
C SER A 51 13.49 -5.61 -1.62
N GLY A 52 14.51 -6.25 -1.04
CA GLY A 52 15.12 -5.77 0.21
C GLY A 52 14.10 -5.70 1.35
N ALA A 53 13.86 -4.50 1.87
CA ALA A 53 12.91 -4.24 2.95
C ALA A 53 11.46 -3.99 2.48
N THR A 54 11.24 -3.85 1.17
CA THR A 54 9.90 -3.60 0.62
C THR A 54 9.26 -4.89 0.13
N THR A 55 7.94 -4.96 0.29
CA THR A 55 7.10 -6.04 -0.20
C THR A 55 5.95 -5.40 -0.98
N GLU A 56 5.73 -5.90 -2.19
CA GLU A 56 4.62 -5.52 -3.05
C GLU A 56 3.74 -6.76 -3.26
N THR A 57 2.44 -6.61 -3.02
CA THR A 57 1.45 -7.67 -3.25
C THR A 57 0.39 -7.17 -4.20
N GLU A 58 0.30 -7.80 -5.38
CA GLU A 58 -0.80 -7.60 -6.32
C GLU A 58 -1.88 -8.64 -6.03
N MET A 59 -3.10 -8.18 -5.80
CA MET A 59 -4.29 -9.00 -5.66
C MET A 59 -5.24 -8.76 -6.82
N ARG A 60 -5.99 -9.81 -7.16
CA ARG A 60 -7.09 -9.73 -8.11
C ARG A 60 -8.36 -10.20 -7.44
N LEU A 61 -9.38 -9.36 -7.50
CA LEU A 61 -10.75 -9.73 -7.21
C LEU A 61 -11.49 -9.86 -8.54
N SER A 62 -12.19 -10.98 -8.72
CA SER A 62 -13.08 -11.22 -9.85
C SER A 62 -14.51 -11.16 -9.35
N VAL A 63 -15.27 -10.18 -9.83
CA VAL A 63 -16.67 -9.97 -9.44
C VAL A 63 -17.59 -10.62 -10.46
N PHE A 64 -18.33 -11.61 -10.00
CA PHE A 64 -19.35 -12.32 -10.77
C PHE A 64 -20.74 -11.92 -10.28
N GLY A 65 -21.71 -11.94 -11.18
CA GLY A 65 -23.11 -11.66 -10.86
C GLY A 65 -24.06 -12.48 -11.73
N PRO A 66 -25.24 -12.86 -11.22
CA PRO A 66 -26.29 -13.51 -12.00
C PRO A 66 -26.70 -12.68 -13.22
N GLU A 67 -26.80 -11.36 -13.04
CA GLU A 67 -27.12 -10.38 -14.07
C GLU A 67 -25.98 -9.36 -14.23
N ALA A 68 -25.90 -8.71 -15.38
CA ALA A 68 -24.90 -7.69 -15.66
C ALA A 68 -25.04 -6.46 -14.74
N SER A 69 -26.28 -6.03 -14.46
CA SER A 69 -26.60 -4.94 -13.52
C SER A 69 -26.08 -5.25 -12.11
N GLN A 70 -26.38 -6.44 -11.59
CA GLN A 70 -25.93 -6.86 -10.26
C GLN A 70 -24.41 -6.97 -10.17
N ARG A 71 -23.76 -7.43 -11.25
CA ARG A 71 -22.30 -7.48 -11.33
C ARG A 71 -21.68 -6.09 -11.29
N GLU A 72 -22.25 -5.14 -12.01
CA GLU A 72 -21.84 -3.73 -12.03
C GLU A 72 -22.00 -3.07 -10.66
N GLU A 73 -23.17 -3.22 -10.04
CA GLU A 73 -23.45 -2.71 -8.70
C GLU A 73 -22.49 -3.31 -7.66
N THR A 74 -22.23 -4.61 -7.75
CA THR A 74 -21.31 -5.30 -6.83
C THR A 74 -19.90 -4.80 -6.99
N VAL A 75 -19.39 -4.63 -8.22
CA VAL A 75 -18.01 -4.16 -8.40
C VAL A 75 -17.85 -2.74 -7.89
N SER A 76 -18.81 -1.84 -8.14
CA SER A 76 -18.77 -0.47 -7.61
C SER A 76 -18.84 -0.43 -6.09
N ALA A 77 -19.65 -1.30 -5.47
CA ALA A 77 -19.70 -1.42 -4.03
C ALA A 77 -18.40 -1.98 -3.42
N VAL A 78 -17.74 -2.95 -4.09
CA VAL A 78 -16.41 -3.44 -3.68
C VAL A 78 -15.37 -2.33 -3.80
N GLU A 79 -15.37 -1.58 -4.91
CA GLU A 79 -14.43 -0.46 -5.10
C GLU A 79 -14.55 0.58 -3.98
N GLU A 80 -15.78 0.97 -3.65
CA GLU A 80 -16.05 1.93 -2.57
C GLU A 80 -15.64 1.36 -1.20
N ALA A 81 -15.99 0.11 -0.92
CA ALA A 81 -15.65 -0.55 0.34
C ALA A 81 -14.12 -0.63 0.54
N VAL A 82 -13.36 -0.92 -0.51
CA VAL A 82 -11.89 -0.94 -0.47
C VAL A 82 -11.35 0.47 -0.24
N ARG A 83 -11.83 1.49 -0.97
CA ARG A 83 -11.33 2.87 -0.81
C ARG A 83 -11.57 3.42 0.59
N VAL A 84 -12.71 3.10 1.20
CA VAL A 84 -13.09 3.63 2.51
C VAL A 84 -12.45 2.84 3.65
N ASN A 85 -12.41 1.50 3.55
CA ASN A 85 -12.08 0.65 4.69
C ASN A 85 -10.72 -0.06 4.58
N CYS A 86 -10.03 0.06 3.45
CA CYS A 86 -8.75 -0.61 3.21
C CYS A 86 -7.66 0.41 2.85
N PRO A 87 -7.27 1.30 3.79
CA PRO A 87 -6.24 2.31 3.54
C PRO A 87 -4.86 1.70 3.25
N GLY A 88 -4.64 0.41 3.50
CA GLY A 88 -3.46 -0.33 3.04
C GLY A 88 -3.40 -0.54 1.53
N CYS A 89 -4.51 -0.38 0.80
CA CYS A 89 -4.56 -0.50 -0.65
C CYS A 89 -4.06 0.80 -1.29
N GLY A 90 -2.84 0.78 -1.82
CA GLY A 90 -2.19 1.95 -2.43
C GLY A 90 -2.67 2.23 -3.86
N GLU A 91 -3.05 1.18 -4.59
CA GLU A 91 -3.63 1.32 -5.93
C GLU A 91 -4.82 0.37 -6.10
N LEU A 92 -5.90 0.91 -6.66
CA LEU A 92 -7.10 0.18 -7.02
C LEU A 92 -7.47 0.55 -8.46
N SER A 93 -7.56 -0.46 -9.33
CA SER A 93 -7.95 -0.25 -10.72
C SER A 93 -8.94 -1.29 -11.18
N ARG A 94 -9.97 -0.84 -11.87
CA ARG A 94 -10.94 -1.68 -12.55
C ARG A 94 -10.53 -1.93 -13.99
N GLU A 95 -10.72 -3.17 -14.42
CA GLU A 95 -10.45 -3.61 -15.78
C GLU A 95 -11.76 -3.85 -16.56
N GLU A 96 -11.62 -4.03 -17.87
CA GLU A 96 -12.75 -4.39 -18.73
C GLU A 96 -13.32 -5.76 -18.37
N GLU A 97 -14.61 -5.95 -18.65
CA GLU A 97 -15.29 -7.23 -18.44
C GLU A 97 -14.61 -8.35 -19.24
N GLN A 98 -14.39 -9.48 -18.56
CA GLN A 98 -13.76 -10.66 -19.12
C GLN A 98 -14.66 -11.89 -18.91
N VAL A 99 -14.33 -12.97 -19.59
CA VAL A 99 -15.02 -14.26 -19.43
C VAL A 99 -14.08 -15.24 -18.76
N ASP A 100 -14.52 -15.82 -17.64
CA ASP A 100 -13.71 -16.77 -16.90
C ASP A 100 -13.55 -18.07 -17.70
N SER A 101 -12.31 -18.56 -17.77
CA SER A 101 -11.97 -19.71 -18.59
C SER A 101 -12.60 -21.02 -18.09
N VAL A 102 -12.90 -21.12 -16.79
CA VAL A 102 -13.40 -22.33 -16.14
C VAL A 102 -14.93 -22.35 -16.09
N THR A 103 -15.52 -21.35 -15.46
CA THR A 103 -16.98 -21.23 -15.28
C THR A 103 -17.69 -20.78 -16.56
N LYS A 104 -16.97 -20.13 -17.48
CA LYS A 104 -17.51 -19.44 -18.66
C LYS A 104 -18.46 -18.28 -18.33
N LEU A 105 -18.42 -17.79 -17.09
CA LEU A 105 -19.21 -16.65 -16.66
C LEU A 105 -18.48 -15.34 -16.93
N PRO A 106 -19.21 -14.27 -17.32
CA PRO A 106 -18.64 -12.93 -17.37
C PRO A 106 -18.33 -12.43 -15.95
N PHE A 107 -17.20 -11.74 -15.81
CA PHE A 107 -16.74 -11.15 -14.56
C PHE A 107 -16.06 -9.80 -14.78
N LEU A 108 -16.14 -8.94 -13.78
CA LEU A 108 -15.43 -7.67 -13.74
C LEU A 108 -14.18 -7.82 -12.86
N PRO A 109 -12.96 -7.62 -13.41
CA PRO A 109 -11.74 -7.69 -12.63
C PRO A 109 -11.48 -6.37 -11.90
N LEU A 110 -11.05 -6.50 -10.64
CA LEU A 110 -10.43 -5.44 -9.86
C LEU A 110 -9.02 -5.86 -9.49
N LYS A 111 -8.06 -4.99 -9.79
CA LYS A 111 -6.67 -5.10 -9.36
C LYS A 111 -6.45 -4.21 -8.15
N LEU A 112 -5.82 -4.77 -7.13
CA LEU A 112 -5.41 -4.07 -5.92
C LEU A 112 -3.91 -4.24 -5.73
N VAL A 113 -3.22 -3.17 -5.37
CA VAL A 113 -1.78 -3.19 -5.05
C VAL A 113 -1.57 -2.74 -3.61
N PHE A 114 -0.85 -3.56 -2.86
CA PHE A 114 -0.43 -3.28 -1.49
C PHE A 114 1.11 -3.19 -1.49
N SER A 115 1.61 -2.00 -1.24
CA SER A 115 3.05 -1.70 -1.28
C SER A 115 3.50 -1.29 0.11
N SER A 116 4.39 -2.05 0.75
CA SER A 116 4.80 -1.72 2.11
C SER A 116 6.13 -2.29 2.57
N GLY A 117 6.68 -1.66 3.63
CA GLY A 117 7.61 -2.31 4.55
C GLY A 117 6.90 -3.44 5.32
N SER A 118 7.67 -4.37 5.88
CA SER A 118 7.30 -5.75 6.30
C SER A 118 6.00 -6.04 7.08
N ASP A 119 5.23 -5.04 7.54
CA ASP A 119 4.08 -5.22 8.44
C ASP A 119 2.80 -4.43 8.09
N VAL A 120 2.67 -3.87 6.87
CA VAL A 120 1.44 -3.14 6.53
C VAL A 120 0.41 -4.09 5.89
N GLY A 121 -0.72 -4.25 6.58
CA GLY A 121 -1.90 -5.00 6.13
C GLY A 121 -3.02 -4.11 5.59
N VAL A 122 -4.26 -4.61 5.59
CA VAL A 122 -5.45 -3.88 5.10
C VAL A 122 -5.65 -2.51 5.79
N GLN A 123 -5.19 -2.38 7.03
CA GLN A 123 -5.32 -1.17 7.86
C GLN A 123 -4.33 -0.05 7.52
N GLY A 124 -3.37 -0.29 6.63
CA GLY A 124 -2.35 0.71 6.31
C GLY A 124 -1.37 0.97 7.45
N LEU A 125 -0.50 1.95 7.23
CA LEU A 125 0.55 2.40 8.12
C LEU A 125 0.14 3.71 8.78
N THR A 126 0.09 3.72 10.10
CA THR A 126 -0.06 4.97 10.86
C THR A 126 1.25 5.77 10.80
N VAL A 127 1.15 7.03 10.39
CA VAL A 127 2.27 7.98 10.37
C VAL A 127 1.87 9.25 11.11
N ILE A 128 2.78 9.80 11.90
CA ILE A 128 2.54 11.06 12.61
C ILE A 128 3.32 12.16 11.92
N LEU A 129 2.65 13.18 11.38
CA LEU A 129 3.27 14.30 10.69
C LEU A 129 2.93 15.59 11.44
N GLY A 130 3.95 16.31 11.91
CA GLY A 130 3.75 17.56 12.65
C GLY A 130 2.87 17.38 13.91
N GLY A 131 2.90 16.20 14.53
CA GLY A 131 2.10 15.87 15.71
C GLY A 131 0.66 15.39 15.43
N LYS A 132 0.23 15.33 14.16
CA LYS A 132 -1.07 14.78 13.77
C LYS A 132 -0.94 13.38 13.18
N SER A 133 -1.90 12.51 13.47
CA SER A 133 -1.93 11.15 12.94
C SER A 133 -2.56 11.12 11.54
N TYR A 134 -1.93 10.38 10.64
CA TYR A 134 -2.37 10.11 9.29
C TYR A 134 -2.24 8.61 9.01
N THR A 135 -2.94 8.13 7.98
CA THR A 135 -2.82 6.76 7.50
C THR A 135 -2.28 6.81 6.07
N ALA A 136 -1.28 5.97 5.80
CA ALA A 136 -0.69 5.77 4.48
C ALA A 136 -0.82 4.29 4.09
N ALA A 137 -0.93 3.98 2.81
CA ALA A 137 -0.85 2.60 2.31
C ALA A 137 0.53 1.98 2.52
N GLY A 138 1.57 2.81 2.47
CA GLY A 138 2.95 2.35 2.61
C GLY A 138 3.94 3.47 2.85
N ALA A 139 5.14 3.07 3.27
CA ALA A 139 6.29 3.96 3.35
C ALA A 139 7.56 3.28 2.84
N THR A 140 8.32 4.00 2.01
CA THR A 140 9.66 3.60 1.58
C THR A 140 10.67 4.60 2.08
N VAL A 141 11.79 4.11 2.63
CA VAL A 141 12.87 4.95 3.15
C VAL A 141 14.13 4.69 2.35
N SER A 142 14.74 5.75 1.86
CA SER A 142 16.08 5.74 1.28
C SER A 142 17.00 6.64 2.09
N VAL A 143 18.27 6.24 2.20
CA VAL A 143 19.30 6.97 2.93
C VAL A 143 20.38 7.34 1.95
N SER A 144 20.72 8.63 1.89
CA SER A 144 21.88 9.12 1.15
C SER A 144 22.91 9.66 2.13
N LEU A 145 24.17 9.37 1.85
CA LEU A 145 25.31 9.95 2.54
C LEU A 145 25.99 10.89 1.55
N SER A 146 26.12 12.16 1.90
CA SER A 146 26.92 13.13 1.15
C SER A 146 28.11 13.57 1.98
N GLY A 147 29.17 14.04 1.31
CA GLY A 147 30.35 14.60 1.95
C GLY A 147 31.53 14.67 0.98
N GLU A 148 32.63 15.26 1.44
CA GLU A 148 33.85 15.36 0.66
C GLU A 148 34.69 14.11 0.89
N GLU A 149 34.89 13.31 -0.16
CA GLU A 149 35.78 12.15 -0.12
C GLU A 149 37.23 12.60 0.13
N LEU A 150 37.82 12.05 1.18
CA LEU A 150 39.22 12.28 1.51
C LEU A 150 40.06 11.19 0.84
N VAL A 151 40.86 11.60 -0.13
CA VAL A 151 41.76 10.72 -0.89
C VAL A 151 43.21 11.08 -0.56
N SER A 152 44.03 10.06 -0.30
CA SER A 152 45.47 10.25 -0.09
C SER A 152 46.16 10.60 -1.41
N VAL A 153 47.23 11.39 -1.35
CA VAL A 153 48.00 11.74 -2.56
C VAL A 153 48.59 10.48 -3.18
N GLY A 154 48.18 10.17 -4.42
CA GLY A 154 48.63 8.99 -5.18
C GLY A 154 47.75 7.76 -5.08
N GLU A 155 46.66 7.82 -4.30
CA GLU A 155 45.65 6.76 -4.20
C GLU A 155 44.40 7.15 -5.00
N GLU A 156 43.67 6.16 -5.51
CA GLU A 156 42.37 6.39 -6.18
C GLU A 156 41.17 6.10 -5.25
N VAL A 157 41.40 5.40 -4.14
CA VAL A 157 40.35 4.97 -3.22
C VAL A 157 40.27 5.92 -2.01
N PRO A 158 39.11 6.52 -1.70
CA PRO A 158 38.94 7.35 -0.51
C PRO A 158 39.15 6.57 0.79
N PHE A 159 39.80 7.20 1.77
CA PHE A 159 39.99 6.62 3.11
C PHE A 159 38.98 7.14 4.14
N GLY A 160 38.21 8.17 3.79
CA GLY A 160 37.19 8.75 4.67
C GLY A 160 36.33 9.79 3.95
N VAL A 161 35.32 10.29 4.64
CA VAL A 161 34.43 11.34 4.14
C VAL A 161 34.37 12.47 5.17
N ARG A 162 34.71 13.70 4.75
CA ARG A 162 34.63 14.92 5.57
C ARG A 162 33.26 15.58 5.39
N ASN A 163 32.78 16.25 6.45
CA ASN A 163 31.48 16.93 6.48
C ASN A 163 30.34 16.02 6.06
N SER A 164 30.39 14.76 6.51
CA SER A 164 29.39 13.79 6.16
C SER A 164 28.01 14.25 6.64
N GLN A 165 27.06 14.31 5.71
CA GLN A 165 25.67 14.60 6.00
C GLN A 165 24.82 13.41 5.56
N THR A 166 24.17 12.79 6.54
CA THR A 166 23.14 11.79 6.26
C THR A 166 21.84 12.53 5.94
N GLN A 167 21.19 12.14 4.86
CA GLN A 167 19.86 12.61 4.53
C GLN A 167 18.95 11.40 4.32
N TYR A 168 17.81 11.43 5.00
CA TYR A 168 16.77 10.43 4.84
C TYR A 168 15.72 10.98 3.88
N GLN A 169 15.32 10.19 2.90
CA GLN A 169 14.16 10.47 2.07
C GLN A 169 13.10 9.43 2.36
N VAL A 170 11.93 9.90 2.76
CA VAL A 170 10.77 9.06 3.06
C VAL A 170 9.68 9.35 2.05
N GLU A 171 9.20 8.29 1.41
CA GLU A 171 8.11 8.30 0.44
C GLU A 171 6.92 7.60 1.05
N LEU A 172 5.81 8.33 1.18
CA LEU A 172 4.52 7.85 1.66
C LEU A 172 3.60 7.65 0.46
N GLU A 173 2.93 6.51 0.42
CA GLU A 173 1.95 6.16 -0.62
C GLU A 173 0.55 6.03 -0.03
N GLY A 174 -0.49 6.35 -0.79
CA GLY A 174 -1.89 6.26 -0.37
C GLY A 174 -2.24 7.12 0.84
N ILE A 175 -1.57 8.27 1.02
CA ILE A 175 -1.83 9.19 2.14
C ILE A 175 -2.78 10.32 1.72
N ASP A 176 -3.69 10.71 2.62
CA ASP A 176 -4.44 11.96 2.46
C ASP A 176 -3.47 13.15 2.60
N THR A 177 -3.32 13.86 1.49
CA THR A 177 -2.39 14.99 1.39
C THR A 177 -3.02 16.33 1.75
N THR A 178 -4.32 16.35 2.06
CA THR A 178 -5.06 17.57 2.37
C THR A 178 -4.45 18.29 3.58
N GLY A 179 -3.97 19.52 3.38
CA GLY A 179 -3.41 20.36 4.44
C GLY A 179 -1.96 20.05 4.82
N LEU A 180 -1.30 19.09 4.16
CA LEU A 180 0.11 18.80 4.37
C LEU A 180 1.01 19.94 3.87
N GLU A 181 0.57 20.70 2.88
CA GLU A 181 1.27 21.87 2.33
C GLU A 181 1.53 22.97 3.38
N GLY A 182 0.73 23.01 4.45
CA GLY A 182 0.92 23.95 5.56
C GLY A 182 2.09 23.61 6.49
N LEU A 183 2.67 22.41 6.37
CA LEU A 183 3.80 21.96 7.19
C LEU A 183 5.13 22.36 6.53
N ALA A 184 5.76 23.45 7.00
CA ALA A 184 7.02 23.94 6.43
C ALA A 184 8.25 23.14 6.91
N VAL A 185 8.43 23.05 8.23
CA VAL A 185 9.42 22.18 8.88
C VAL A 185 8.70 21.41 9.96
N PHE A 186 8.81 20.08 9.94
CA PHE A 186 8.06 19.22 10.84
C PHE A 186 8.89 18.04 11.34
N THR A 187 8.33 17.31 12.29
CA THR A 187 8.79 15.99 12.70
C THR A 187 7.85 14.95 12.14
N ALA A 188 8.40 13.81 11.72
CA ALA A 188 7.61 12.69 11.25
C ALA A 188 7.89 11.44 12.09
N GLN A 189 6.88 10.67 12.45
CA GLN A 189 7.04 9.34 13.01
C GLN A 189 6.48 8.32 12.02
N VAL A 190 7.29 7.34 11.65
CA VAL A 190 6.91 6.23 10.76
C VAL A 190 7.34 4.93 11.43
N GLY A 191 6.35 4.16 11.92
CA GLY A 191 6.61 3.00 12.78
C GLY A 191 7.35 3.42 14.07
N SER A 192 8.45 2.74 14.37
CA SER A 192 9.33 3.05 15.50
C SER A 192 10.33 4.18 15.23
N LYS A 193 10.40 4.72 14.01
CA LYS A 193 11.40 5.75 13.64
C LYS A 193 10.84 7.15 13.71
N VAL A 194 11.60 8.05 14.32
CA VAL A 194 11.32 9.47 14.42
C VAL A 194 12.31 10.24 13.54
N TYR A 195 11.77 10.98 12.59
CA TYR A 195 12.50 11.83 11.66
C TYR A 195 12.35 13.28 12.08
N THR A 196 13.45 14.02 12.10
CA THR A 196 13.48 15.43 12.48
C THR A 196 14.13 16.31 11.42
N GLY A 197 13.78 17.60 11.44
CA GLY A 197 14.16 18.53 10.38
C GLY A 197 13.51 18.18 9.04
N CYS A 198 12.28 17.64 9.07
CA CYS A 198 11.60 17.19 7.87
C CYS A 198 11.15 18.38 7.02
N ARG A 199 11.34 18.28 5.71
CA ARG A 199 10.84 19.23 4.71
C ARG A 199 10.28 18.48 3.50
N TRP A 200 9.20 18.99 2.93
CA TRP A 200 8.64 18.40 1.72
C TRP A 200 9.62 18.52 0.55
N LYS A 201 9.86 17.39 -0.13
CA LYS A 201 10.52 17.32 -1.42
C LYS A 201 9.48 17.34 -2.55
N LYS A 202 8.38 16.62 -2.35
CA LYS A 202 7.27 16.51 -3.31
C LYS A 202 5.98 16.21 -2.56
N LEU A 203 4.89 16.87 -2.96
CA LEU A 203 3.53 16.54 -2.53
C LEU A 203 2.69 16.36 -3.79
N ASP A 204 2.11 15.18 -3.97
CA ASP A 204 1.15 14.89 -5.02
C ASP A 204 -0.26 14.94 -4.42
N LEU A 205 -0.87 16.12 -4.52
CA LEU A 205 -2.16 16.44 -3.89
C LEU A 205 -3.31 15.59 -4.44
N GLN A 206 -3.17 15.04 -5.65
CA GLN A 206 -4.22 14.24 -6.29
C GLN A 206 -3.86 12.76 -6.33
N GLY A 207 -2.57 12.42 -6.38
CA GLY A 207 -2.09 11.04 -6.45
C GLY A 207 -1.90 10.35 -5.10
N GLY A 208 -2.13 11.03 -3.97
CA GLY A 208 -2.01 10.43 -2.64
C GLY A 208 -0.58 10.03 -2.30
N LYS A 209 0.43 10.73 -2.85
CA LYS A 209 1.85 10.47 -2.60
C LYS A 209 2.52 11.68 -1.99
N ALA A 210 3.35 11.45 -0.97
CA ALA A 210 4.10 12.51 -0.31
C ALA A 210 5.55 12.09 -0.07
N THR A 211 6.50 12.95 -0.40
CA THR A 211 7.93 12.70 -0.21
C THR A 211 8.53 13.82 0.63
N PHE A 212 9.17 13.47 1.74
CA PHE A 212 9.93 14.41 2.56
C PHE A 212 11.38 13.99 2.74
N LEU A 213 12.22 14.99 2.99
CA LEU A 213 13.62 14.81 3.39
C LEU A 213 13.74 15.09 4.89
N ALA A 214 14.51 14.29 5.61
CA ALA A 214 14.84 14.52 7.00
C ALA A 214 16.36 14.54 7.20
N ALA A 215 16.81 15.39 8.11
CA ALA A 215 18.23 15.54 8.45
C ALA A 215 18.69 14.47 9.46
N ASN A 216 17.80 14.05 10.36
CA ASN A 216 18.10 13.04 11.37
C ASN A 216 16.98 11.99 11.44
N CYS A 217 17.36 10.80 11.91
CA CYS A 217 16.45 9.70 12.23
C CYS A 217 16.89 9.08 13.56
N GLU A 218 15.97 8.92 14.48
CA GLU A 218 16.14 8.24 15.76
C GLU A 218 15.16 7.08 15.84
N GLU A 219 15.59 5.96 16.44
CA GLU A 219 14.65 4.92 16.83
C GLU A 219 14.04 5.30 18.18
N LYS A 220 12.72 5.26 18.23
CA LYS A 220 11.97 5.42 19.47
C LYS A 220 12.21 4.16 20.28
N GLU A 221 13.05 4.27 21.31
CA GLU A 221 13.13 3.22 22.33
C GLU A 221 11.75 3.10 22.95
N ASP A 222 11.12 1.93 22.81
CA ASP A 222 9.94 1.60 23.60
C ASP A 222 10.38 1.64 25.07
N GLY A 223 9.92 2.67 25.78
CA GLY A 223 10.16 2.80 27.21
C GLY A 223 9.71 1.52 27.92
N GLN A 224 10.64 0.93 28.67
CA GLN A 224 10.38 -0.15 29.62
C GLN A 224 9.24 0.20 30.59
#